data_AF-A0A5N8XVC9-F1
#
_entry.id   AF-A0A5N8XVC9-F1
#
_cell.length_a   1.000
_cell.length_b   1.000
_cell.length_c   1.000
_cell.angle_alpha   90.00
_cell.angle_beta   90.00
_cell.angle_gamma   90.00
#
_symmetry.space_group_name_H-M   'P 1'
#
loop_
_entity.id
_entity.type
_entity.pdbx_description
1 polymer ?
#
loop_
_entity_poly.entity_id
_entity_poly.type
_entity_poly.pdbx_seq_one_letter_code
_entity_poly.pdbx_strand_id
1 'polypeptide(L)'
;MTDELRPGRAEMVRMTTTLRIAGESATVVSLQAGYRRQSIRRGTDRWGIDEPRLMVDFGSGWPTLDDGRQRVGERLGNTVRLWSREYRIHRQWLWPTLRFTVTTGERTVLRVRERFRRVDGARAFDTYSDAALDPVVTLALLLVTARPDRMSFGRGDASPP
;
A
#
# COMPACT_ATOMS: atom_id res chain seq x y z
N MET A 1 -19.68 16.83 11.17
CA MET A 1 -18.78 15.66 11.06
C MET A 1 -17.58 16.15 10.28
N THR A 2 -16.49 16.50 10.95
CA THR A 2 -15.32 17.10 10.32
C THR A 2 -14.71 16.10 9.34
N ASP A 3 -14.47 16.53 8.10
CA ASP A 3 -13.75 15.79 7.04
C ASP A 3 -12.25 15.60 7.37
N GLU A 4 -11.96 15.27 8.63
CA GLU A 4 -10.61 15.21 9.15
C GLU A 4 -10.05 13.80 8.91
N LEU A 5 -9.03 13.74 8.06
CA LEU A 5 -8.35 12.50 7.73
C LEU A 5 -7.52 12.04 8.94
N ARG A 6 -7.66 10.76 9.29
CA ARG A 6 -6.93 10.15 10.41
C ARG A 6 -5.46 9.97 10.04
N PRO A 7 -4.51 10.42 10.89
CA PRO A 7 -3.10 10.23 10.64
C PRO A 7 -2.72 8.75 10.77
N GLY A 8 -1.69 8.34 10.03
CA GLY A 8 -1.12 7.02 10.05
C GLY A 8 0.31 7.04 9.52
N ARG A 9 0.99 5.90 9.63
CA ARG A 9 2.37 5.73 9.18
C ARG A 9 2.54 4.38 8.52
N ALA A 10 3.25 4.36 7.41
CA ALA A 10 3.66 3.14 6.75
C ALA A 10 5.18 3.04 6.64
N GLU A 11 5.71 1.84 6.84
CA GLU A 11 7.10 1.51 6.59
C GLU A 11 7.15 0.39 5.54
N MET A 12 7.85 0.65 4.45
CA MET A 12 7.89 -0.19 3.26
C MET A 12 9.33 -0.60 2.96
N VAL A 13 9.53 -1.90 2.89
CA VAL A 13 10.68 -2.54 2.26
C VAL A 13 10.18 -3.43 1.13
N ARG A 14 11.06 -3.89 0.24
CA ARG A 14 10.66 -4.69 -0.93
C ARG A 14 9.75 -5.88 -0.59
N MET A 15 10.05 -6.58 0.51
CA MET A 15 9.33 -7.79 0.91
C MET A 15 8.12 -7.52 1.81
N THR A 16 8.10 -6.42 2.55
CA THR A 16 7.14 -6.19 3.63
C THR A 16 6.74 -4.72 3.72
N THR A 17 5.45 -4.45 3.91
CA THR A 17 4.99 -3.10 4.28
C THR A 17 4.09 -3.15 5.50
N THR A 18 4.37 -2.33 6.49
CA THR A 18 3.56 -2.22 7.71
C THR A 18 2.82 -0.89 7.69
N LEU A 19 1.52 -0.87 7.99
CA LEU A 19 0.70 0.33 8.12
C LEU A 19 0.03 0.37 9.50
N ARG A 20 0.17 1.51 10.18
CA ARG A 20 -0.48 1.82 11.45
C ARG A 20 -1.31 3.10 11.29
N ILE A 21 -2.58 3.07 11.69
CA ILE A 21 -3.49 4.22 11.61
C ILE A 21 -3.87 4.61 13.04
N ALA A 22 -3.89 5.91 13.35
CA ALA A 22 -4.28 6.41 14.66
C ALA A 22 -5.74 6.04 14.98
N GLY A 23 -5.96 5.55 16.19
CA GLY A 23 -7.28 5.06 16.63
C GLY A 23 -7.62 3.64 16.18
N GLU A 24 -6.81 3.00 15.33
CA GLU A 24 -6.96 1.59 14.97
C GLU A 24 -6.10 0.71 15.89
N SER A 25 -6.70 -0.30 16.52
CA SER A 25 -5.99 -1.23 17.40
C SER A 25 -5.09 -2.20 16.62
N ALA A 26 -5.48 -2.51 15.39
CA ALA A 26 -4.80 -3.50 14.55
C ALA A 26 -3.85 -2.84 13.53
N THR A 27 -2.66 -3.43 13.38
CA THR A 27 -1.75 -3.10 12.29
C THR A 27 -2.20 -3.82 11.01
N VAL A 28 -1.99 -3.21 9.84
CA VAL A 28 -2.16 -3.88 8.54
C VAL A 28 -0.78 -4.14 7.95
N VAL A 29 -0.55 -5.36 7.50
CA VAL A 29 0.75 -5.79 6.98
C VAL A 29 0.61 -6.38 5.60
N SER A 30 1.53 -6.02 4.73
CA SER A 30 1.77 -6.66 3.44
C SER A 30 3.03 -7.52 3.54
N LEU A 31 2.97 -8.77 3.10
CA LEU A 31 4.11 -9.70 3.04
C LEU A 31 4.23 -10.31 1.64
N GLN A 32 5.47 -10.49 1.18
CA GLN A 32 5.73 -11.13 -0.10
C GLN A 32 5.11 -12.53 -0.16
N ALA A 33 4.31 -12.79 -1.19
CA ALA A 33 3.57 -14.02 -1.40
C ALA A 33 3.84 -14.59 -2.81
N GLY A 34 5.12 -14.65 -3.17
CA GLY A 34 5.59 -15.08 -4.49
C GLY A 34 6.31 -13.98 -5.29
N TYR A 35 6.66 -14.30 -6.53
CA TYR A 35 7.32 -13.34 -7.41
C TYR A 35 6.38 -12.18 -7.74
N ARG A 36 6.79 -10.95 -7.40
CA ARG A 36 6.00 -9.72 -7.63
C ARG A 36 4.57 -9.79 -7.07
N ARG A 37 4.35 -10.54 -5.99
CA ARG A 37 3.07 -10.64 -5.29
C ARG A 37 3.22 -10.27 -3.82
N GLN A 38 2.22 -9.57 -3.31
CA GLN A 38 2.14 -9.08 -1.94
C GLN A 38 0.79 -9.43 -1.34
N SER A 39 0.78 -10.07 -0.17
CA SER A 39 -0.41 -10.47 0.58
C SER A 39 -0.68 -9.50 1.71
N ILE A 40 -1.87 -8.91 1.76
CA ILE A 40 -2.31 -7.96 2.78
C ILE A 40 -3.19 -8.66 3.81
N ARG A 41 -2.87 -8.46 5.09
CA ARG A 41 -3.61 -8.97 6.24
C ARG A 41 -3.75 -7.93 7.33
N ARG A 42 -4.77 -8.07 8.17
CA ARG A 42 -4.99 -7.25 9.38
C ARG A 42 -4.61 -8.09 10.59
N GLY A 43 -3.79 -7.56 11.49
CA GLY A 43 -3.36 -8.28 12.69
C GLY A 43 -2.03 -7.81 13.25
N THR A 44 -1.79 -8.13 14.52
CA THR A 44 -0.52 -7.90 15.23
C THR A 44 0.50 -9.02 14.99
N ASP A 45 0.05 -10.22 14.59
CA ASP A 45 0.92 -11.38 14.41
C ASP A 45 1.44 -11.52 12.98
N ARG A 46 2.77 -11.42 12.85
CA ARG A 46 3.50 -11.81 11.63
C ARG A 46 3.31 -13.30 11.27
N TRP A 47 2.79 -14.10 12.20
CA TRP A 47 2.69 -15.56 12.12
C TRP A 47 1.25 -16.10 11.98
N GLY A 48 0.23 -15.23 11.98
CA GLY A 48 -1.17 -15.63 11.98
C GLY A 48 -1.60 -16.36 10.69
N ILE A 49 -2.21 -17.53 10.88
CA ILE A 49 -2.79 -18.47 9.91
C ILE A 49 -4.16 -17.94 9.41
N ASP A 50 -4.26 -16.64 9.12
CA ASP A 50 -5.45 -16.07 8.49
C ASP A 50 -5.23 -15.94 7.00
N GLU A 51 -6.22 -16.32 6.20
CA GLU A 51 -6.24 -16.07 4.77
C GLU A 51 -6.03 -14.57 4.49
N PRO A 52 -5.20 -14.22 3.49
CA PRO A 52 -5.00 -12.83 3.15
C PRO A 52 -6.34 -12.19 2.78
N ARG A 53 -6.61 -11.00 3.33
CA ARG A 53 -7.80 -10.23 2.96
C ARG A 53 -7.72 -9.71 1.54
N LEU A 54 -6.50 -9.51 1.04
CA LEU A 54 -6.25 -9.03 -0.30
C LEU A 54 -4.85 -9.42 -0.78
N MET A 55 -4.73 -9.90 -2.01
CA MET A 55 -3.50 -10.12 -2.74
C MET A 55 -3.32 -9.00 -3.75
N VAL A 56 -2.10 -8.49 -3.90
CA VAL A 56 -1.71 -7.53 -4.94
C VAL A 56 -0.65 -8.19 -5.83
N ASP A 57 -0.95 -8.36 -7.11
CA ASP A 57 -0.05 -8.92 -8.12
C ASP A 57 0.44 -7.81 -9.06
N PHE A 58 1.77 -7.66 -9.17
CA PHE A 58 2.42 -6.65 -10.03
C PHE A 58 2.94 -7.24 -11.36
N GLY A 59 2.70 -8.52 -11.64
CA GLY A 59 3.27 -9.27 -12.77
C GLY A 59 2.66 -8.94 -14.13
N SER A 60 1.38 -8.57 -14.19
CA SER A 60 0.59 -8.39 -15.43
C SER A 60 0.74 -7.03 -16.12
N GLY A 61 1.87 -6.34 -15.95
CA GLY A 61 2.08 -4.96 -16.42
C GLY A 61 1.36 -3.93 -15.54
N TRP A 62 0.06 -4.11 -15.35
CA TRP A 62 -0.78 -3.36 -14.42
C TRP A 62 -1.07 -4.17 -13.15
N PRO A 63 -1.00 -3.55 -11.94
CA PRO A 63 -1.34 -4.23 -10.70
C PRO A 63 -2.78 -4.75 -10.69
N THR A 64 -2.97 -6.00 -10.29
CA THR A 64 -4.30 -6.60 -10.04
C THR A 64 -4.47 -6.93 -8.56
N LEU A 65 -5.72 -6.95 -8.09
CA LEU A 65 -6.09 -7.21 -6.70
C LEU A 65 -7.10 -8.36 -6.62
N ASP A 66 -6.85 -9.31 -5.74
CA ASP A 66 -7.63 -10.55 -5.59
C ASP A 66 -7.90 -10.81 -4.10
N ASP A 67 -9.09 -11.32 -3.73
CA ASP A 67 -9.46 -11.57 -2.33
C ASP A 67 -9.21 -13.03 -1.87
N GLY A 68 -8.47 -13.80 -2.67
CA GLY A 68 -8.21 -15.22 -2.50
C GLY A 68 -9.16 -16.11 -3.29
N ARG A 69 -10.32 -15.58 -3.73
CA ARG A 69 -11.33 -16.34 -4.47
C ARG A 69 -11.50 -15.83 -5.89
N GLN A 70 -11.43 -14.52 -6.06
CA GLN A 70 -11.64 -13.88 -7.35
C GLN A 70 -10.91 -12.55 -7.43
N ARG A 71 -10.73 -12.08 -8.67
CA ARG A 71 -10.25 -10.73 -8.93
C ARG A 71 -11.31 -9.73 -8.48
N VAL A 72 -10.93 -8.88 -7.55
CA VAL A 72 -11.79 -7.84 -6.97
C VAL A 72 -11.36 -6.42 -7.35
N GLY A 73 -10.19 -6.27 -7.98
CA GLY A 73 -9.72 -4.98 -8.41
C GLY A 73 -8.55 -5.01 -9.38
N GLU A 74 -8.28 -3.84 -9.92
CA GLU A 74 -7.16 -3.57 -10.82
C GLU A 74 -6.80 -2.10 -10.82
N ARG A 75 -5.55 -1.81 -11.21
CA ARG A 75 -5.09 -0.46 -11.46
C ARG A 75 -5.00 -0.21 -12.97
N LEU A 76 -5.71 0.80 -13.44
CA LEU A 76 -5.65 1.27 -14.83
C LEU A 76 -5.17 2.72 -14.84
N GLY A 77 -3.91 2.94 -15.24
CA GLY A 77 -3.28 4.26 -15.22
C GLY A 77 -3.24 4.88 -13.82
N ASN A 78 -4.02 5.95 -13.63
CA ASN A 78 -4.16 6.68 -12.36
C ASN A 78 -5.42 6.28 -11.57
N THR A 79 -6.19 5.30 -12.04
CA THR A 79 -7.41 4.84 -11.35
C THR A 79 -7.18 3.44 -10.80
N VAL A 80 -7.65 3.19 -9.58
CA VAL A 80 -7.76 1.85 -9.00
C VAL A 80 -9.24 1.55 -8.83
N ARG A 81 -9.69 0.47 -9.45
CA ARG A 81 -11.01 -0.11 -9.20
C ARG A 81 -10.84 -1.22 -8.18
N LEU A 82 -11.57 -1.17 -7.07
CA LEU A 82 -11.53 -2.20 -6.04
C LEU A 82 -12.92 -2.36 -5.41
N TRP A 83 -13.45 -3.59 -5.42
CA TRP A 83 -14.82 -3.91 -4.99
C TRP A 83 -15.85 -2.93 -5.55
N SER A 84 -15.82 -2.73 -6.87
CA SER A 84 -16.71 -1.83 -7.61
C SER A 84 -16.64 -0.34 -7.21
N ARG A 85 -15.66 0.08 -6.40
CA ARG A 85 -15.37 1.48 -6.11
C ARG A 85 -14.19 1.99 -6.91
N GLU A 86 -14.28 3.24 -7.37
CA GLU A 86 -13.20 3.92 -8.08
C GLU A 86 -12.41 4.85 -7.16
N TYR A 87 -11.10 4.67 -7.18
CA TYR A 87 -10.12 5.47 -6.47
C TYR A 87 -9.20 6.15 -7.47
N ARG A 88 -9.30 7.47 -7.60
CA ARG A 88 -8.45 8.25 -8.52
C ARG A 88 -7.23 8.77 -7.78
N ILE A 89 -6.05 8.40 -8.28
CA ILE A 89 -4.74 8.74 -7.73
C ILE A 89 -4.23 10.00 -8.43
N HIS A 90 -3.98 11.03 -7.64
CA HIS A 90 -3.37 12.28 -8.10
C HIS A 90 -1.93 12.34 -7.57
N ARG A 91 -0.97 12.04 -8.44
CA ARG A 91 0.45 12.06 -8.08
C ARG A 91 0.99 13.48 -8.25
N GLN A 92 1.66 13.99 -7.23
CA GLN A 92 2.43 15.22 -7.31
C GLN A 92 3.89 14.85 -7.54
N TRP A 93 4.46 15.32 -8.64
CA TRP A 93 5.83 15.00 -9.00
C TRP A 93 6.79 15.89 -8.20
N LEU A 94 7.25 15.38 -7.06
CA LEU A 94 8.22 16.03 -6.17
C LEU A 94 9.42 15.10 -6.00
N TRP A 95 10.23 14.95 -7.06
CA TRP A 95 11.46 14.17 -6.97
C TRP A 95 12.35 14.72 -5.83
N PRO A 96 12.91 13.87 -4.95
CA PRO A 96 12.97 12.40 -5.01
C PRO A 96 11.86 11.65 -4.23
N THR A 97 10.91 12.35 -3.62
CA THR A 97 9.90 11.78 -2.72
C THR A 97 8.56 11.54 -3.41
N LEU A 98 7.92 10.39 -3.15
CA LEU A 98 6.56 10.16 -3.62
C LEU A 98 5.55 10.93 -2.77
N ARG A 99 4.75 11.78 -3.43
CA ARG A 99 3.56 12.40 -2.84
C ARG A 99 2.35 12.13 -3.74
N PHE A 100 1.26 11.69 -3.14
CA PHE A 100 0.01 11.54 -3.88
C PHE A 100 -1.21 11.68 -2.97
N THR A 101 -2.34 11.98 -3.60
CA THR A 101 -3.65 11.92 -2.97
C THR A 101 -4.54 10.93 -3.72
N VAL A 102 -5.56 10.42 -3.04
CA VAL A 102 -6.57 9.54 -3.61
C VAL A 102 -7.94 10.12 -3.32
N THR A 103 -8.78 10.11 -4.35
CA THR A 103 -10.16 10.61 -4.30
C THR A 103 -11.15 9.53 -4.70
N THR A 104 -12.36 9.60 -4.17
CA THR A 104 -13.56 8.85 -4.61
C THR A 104 -14.64 9.89 -4.89
N GLY A 105 -15.06 9.99 -6.15
CA GLY A 105 -15.81 11.14 -6.62
C GLY A 105 -15.00 12.43 -6.39
N GLU A 106 -15.58 13.37 -5.66
CA GLU A 106 -14.97 14.66 -5.32
C GLU A 106 -14.24 14.66 -3.96
N ARG A 107 -14.44 13.62 -3.13
CA ARG A 107 -13.89 13.53 -1.77
C ARG A 107 -12.47 12.98 -1.79
N THR A 108 -11.53 13.68 -1.14
CA THR A 108 -10.21 13.11 -0.83
C THR A 108 -10.33 12.12 0.32
N VAL A 109 -9.90 10.87 0.10
CA VAL A 109 -9.96 9.80 1.12
C VAL A 109 -8.60 9.32 1.60
N LEU A 110 -7.53 9.65 0.89
CA LEU A 110 -6.18 9.32 1.31
C LEU A 110 -5.20 10.38 0.83
N ARG A 111 -4.31 10.81 1.71
CA ARG A 111 -3.11 11.59 1.36
C ARG A 111 -1.89 10.82 1.83
N VAL A 112 -0.87 10.74 0.98
CA VAL A 112 0.37 10.05 1.29
C VAL A 112 1.56 10.94 0.95
N ARG A 113 2.50 10.99 1.89
CA ARG A 113 3.78 11.66 1.72
C ARG A 113 4.92 10.74 2.14
N GLU A 114 5.83 10.46 1.21
CA GLU A 114 7.08 9.81 1.52
C GLU A 114 7.99 10.75 2.34
N ARG A 115 8.56 10.21 3.42
CA ARG A 115 9.64 10.83 4.18
C ARG A 115 10.98 10.48 3.52
N PHE A 116 11.98 11.35 3.68
CA PHE A 116 13.32 11.12 3.13
C PHE A 116 13.81 9.70 3.39
N ARG A 117 14.37 9.07 2.34
CA ARG A 117 14.78 7.67 2.33
C ARG A 117 15.75 7.39 3.47
N ARG A 118 15.52 6.31 4.21
CA ARG A 118 16.54 5.77 5.13
C ARG A 118 17.65 5.11 4.31
N VAL A 119 18.85 5.04 4.90
CA VAL A 119 20.10 4.57 4.26
C VAL A 119 20.00 3.11 3.77
N ASP A 120 19.01 2.34 4.25
CA ASP A 120 18.91 0.88 4.06
C ASP A 120 17.91 0.44 2.98
N GLY A 121 17.46 1.35 2.11
CA GLY A 121 16.50 1.03 1.05
C GLY A 121 15.04 0.94 1.50
N ALA A 122 14.75 1.17 2.79
CA ALA A 122 13.40 1.32 3.32
C ALA A 122 12.79 2.70 2.99
N ARG A 123 11.49 2.72 2.71
CA ARG A 123 10.69 3.94 2.48
C ARG A 123 9.69 4.10 3.61
N ALA A 124 9.66 5.27 4.21
CA ALA A 124 8.69 5.61 5.23
C ALA A 124 7.67 6.60 4.66
N PHE A 125 6.40 6.44 5.03
CA PHE A 125 5.31 7.29 4.57
C PHE A 125 4.49 7.79 5.75
N ASP A 126 4.14 9.06 5.73
CA ASP A 126 3.02 9.58 6.50
C ASP A 126 1.75 9.43 5.65
N THR A 127 0.70 8.86 6.24
CA THR A 127 -0.60 8.65 5.60
C THR A 127 -1.69 9.40 6.35
N TYR A 128 -2.66 9.95 5.63
CA TYR A 128 -3.85 10.54 6.23
C TYR A 128 -5.07 9.98 5.50
N SER A 129 -5.83 9.11 6.17
CA SER A 129 -6.91 8.33 5.56
C SER A 129 -8.27 8.67 6.17
N ASP A 130 -9.31 8.64 5.35
CA ASP A 130 -10.69 8.82 5.79
C ASP A 130 -11.07 7.78 6.87
N ALA A 131 -11.95 8.16 7.80
CA ALA A 131 -12.43 7.27 8.84
C ALA A 131 -13.16 6.03 8.30
N ALA A 132 -13.89 6.18 7.20
CA ALA A 132 -14.63 5.10 6.55
C ALA A 132 -13.76 4.29 5.55
N LEU A 133 -12.52 4.69 5.30
CA LEU A 133 -11.63 3.95 4.41
C LEU A 133 -11.02 2.76 5.16
N ASP A 134 -11.27 1.55 4.65
CA ASP A 134 -10.71 0.33 5.22
C ASP A 134 -9.17 0.41 5.23
N PRO A 135 -8.50 0.11 6.36
CA PRO A 135 -7.05 0.06 6.45
C PRO A 135 -6.36 -0.88 5.42
N VAL A 136 -7.00 -2.00 5.05
CA VAL A 136 -6.53 -2.91 3.98
C VAL A 136 -6.55 -2.21 2.63
N VAL A 137 -7.62 -1.48 2.32
CA VAL A 137 -7.71 -0.66 1.09
C VAL A 137 -6.66 0.44 1.10
N THR A 138 -6.44 1.08 2.25
CA THR A 138 -5.40 2.10 2.43
C THR A 138 -4.02 1.55 2.08
N LEU A 139 -3.67 0.37 2.62
CA LEU A 139 -2.39 -0.28 2.30
C LEU A 139 -2.32 -0.71 0.83
N ALA A 140 -3.40 -1.24 0.26
CA ALA A 140 -3.45 -1.63 -1.15
C ALA A 140 -3.17 -0.44 -2.08
N LEU A 141 -3.82 0.70 -1.85
CA LEU A 141 -3.62 1.94 -2.60
C LEU A 141 -2.17 2.47 -2.49
N LEU A 142 -1.57 2.31 -1.32
CA LEU A 142 -0.16 2.62 -1.11
C LEU A 142 0.74 1.69 -1.94
N LEU A 143 0.55 0.38 -1.86
CA LEU A 143 1.37 -0.61 -2.56
C LEU A 143 1.32 -0.43 -4.08
N VAL A 144 0.13 -0.30 -4.66
CA VAL A 144 -0.04 -0.13 -6.11
C VAL A 144 0.60 1.15 -6.62
N THR A 145 0.79 2.16 -5.77
CA THR A 145 1.36 3.47 -6.13
C THR A 145 2.85 3.58 -5.83
N ALA A 146 3.28 3.09 -4.68
CA ALA A 146 4.67 3.11 -4.25
C ALA A 146 5.51 2.02 -4.91
N ARG A 147 4.89 0.93 -5.39
CA ARG A 147 5.55 -0.15 -6.17
C ARG A 147 6.77 -0.74 -5.45
N PRO A 148 6.57 -1.42 -4.30
CA PRO A 148 7.68 -2.08 -3.58
C PRO A 148 8.38 -3.15 -4.43
N ASP A 149 7.70 -3.71 -5.44
CA ASP A 149 8.26 -4.66 -6.42
C ASP A 149 9.45 -4.08 -7.22
N ARG A 150 9.55 -2.75 -7.29
CA ARG A 150 10.62 -2.03 -8.00
C ARG A 150 11.72 -1.49 -7.08
N MET A 151 11.62 -1.73 -5.77
CA MET A 151 12.68 -1.35 -4.84
C MET A 151 13.85 -2.33 -4.97
N SER A 152 15.07 -1.87 -4.75
CA SER A 152 16.21 -2.79 -4.58
C SER A 152 16.09 -3.50 -3.24
N PHE A 153 16.65 -4.71 -3.12
CA PHE A 153 17.05 -5.18 -1.78
C PHE A 153 18.18 -4.25 -1.32
N GLY A 154 18.25 -3.86 -0.04
CA GLY A 154 19.29 -2.95 0.46
C GLY A 154 20.71 -3.47 0.16
N ARG A 155 21.75 -2.63 0.37
CA ARG A 155 23.17 -3.03 0.18
C ARG A 155 23.43 -4.37 0.90
N GLY A 156 23.73 -5.41 0.12
CA GLY A 156 23.85 -6.79 0.60
C GLY A 156 23.62 -7.85 -0.47
N ASP A 157 23.09 -7.50 -1.66
CA ASP A 157 23.05 -8.40 -2.82
C ASP A 157 24.45 -8.61 -3.42
N ALA A 158 25.34 -9.24 -2.65
CA ALA A 158 26.26 -10.20 -3.25
C ALA A 158 25.40 -11.45 -3.52
N SER A 159 25.26 -11.80 -4.79
CA SER A 159 24.89 -13.17 -5.13
C SER A 159 25.87 -14.10 -4.40
N PRO A 160 25.43 -15.15 -3.70
CA PRO A 160 26.39 -16.17 -3.27
C PRO A 160 27.03 -16.76 -4.54
N PRO A 161 28.34 -17.07 -4.49
CA PRO A 161 29.07 -17.64 -5.62
C PRO A 161 28.47 -18.96 -6.11
#